data_AF-A0A7L5DSL2-F1
#
_entry.id   AF-A0A7L5DSL2-F1
#
_cell.length_a   1.000
_cell.length_b   1.000
_cell.length_c   1.000
_cell.angle_alpha   90.00
_cell.angle_beta   90.00
_cell.angle_gamma   90.00
#
_symmetry.space_group_name_H-M   'P 1'
#
loop_
_entity.id
_entity.type
_entity.pdbx_description
1 polymer ?
#
loop_
_entity_poly.entity_id
_entity_poly.type
_entity_poly.pdbx_seq_one_letter_code
_entity_poly.pdbx_strand_id
1 'polypeptide(L)'
;MCTQEQAEAANLAFDNAVRQYLLDWIAQGTVPGSDRSPDALTDSEEFVEQGALRQFFKHHHDDALELLLQNNAIARHLMRPASEVCFSDDHYEPLLARFERRIYNLAAHREHLEVPFRYSPASRQGDYGDSIGLADLPPGEGREDIGYYFGTRRSDPTALALLGQKLSARSLAAASTLPVHIITKAYMTEAMELVKTQTTLLQANGDDQLHAFIIQTRHAADDRHLGAALLLMDPAQPGTPQRILFCDTLNPGGTPPWWHSFGHKVDAVFPQAEGETPVSARLEDAGVKLQRLHDGVPVRHQDIDCAFYTYAIADALIQLAAETPELLVEGTTADIVSRMTERMTDYYVQADIARSPETVREANVLHRWNSGRDALLAISRGTPAVSVA
;
A
#
# COMPACT_ATOMS: atom_id res chain seq x y z
N MET A 1 22.40 7.27 -3.52
CA MET A 1 22.07 6.04 -2.78
C MET A 1 23.20 5.73 -1.81
N CYS A 2 22.88 5.12 -0.68
CA CYS A 2 23.83 4.69 0.36
C CYS A 2 24.76 3.59 -0.16
N THR A 3 26.04 3.58 0.21
CA THR A 3 26.92 2.45 -0.10
C THR A 3 26.64 1.27 0.83
N GLN A 4 27.00 0.05 0.41
CA GLN A 4 26.86 -1.13 1.26
C GLN A 4 27.60 -0.97 2.60
N GLU A 5 28.85 -0.48 2.58
CA GLU A 5 29.63 -0.24 3.80
C GLU A 5 28.96 0.74 4.76
N GLN A 6 28.36 1.81 4.23
CA GLN A 6 27.61 2.79 5.03
C GLN A 6 26.37 2.16 5.67
N ALA A 7 25.63 1.33 4.91
CA ALA A 7 24.45 0.62 5.40
C ALA A 7 24.82 -0.42 6.47
N GLU A 8 25.92 -1.15 6.30
CA GLU A 8 26.42 -2.11 7.30
C GLU A 8 26.82 -1.42 8.61
N ALA A 9 27.52 -0.29 8.53
CA ALA A 9 27.88 0.51 9.70
C ALA A 9 26.64 1.05 10.43
N ALA A 10 25.65 1.56 9.69
CA ALA A 10 24.38 2.01 10.26
C ALA A 10 23.60 0.87 10.92
N ASN A 11 23.55 -0.30 10.26
CA ASN A 11 22.89 -1.49 10.80
C ASN A 11 23.55 -1.99 12.09
N LEU A 12 24.89 -1.98 12.17
CA LEU A 12 25.61 -2.33 13.39
C LEU A 12 25.31 -1.34 14.53
N ALA A 13 25.32 -0.04 14.23
CA ALA A 13 25.00 0.99 15.22
C ALA A 13 23.55 0.85 15.73
N PHE A 14 22.62 0.53 14.83
CA PHE A 14 21.23 0.24 15.18
C PHE A 14 21.10 -1.00 16.06
N ASP A 15 21.72 -2.12 15.69
CA ASP A 15 21.66 -3.35 16.49
C ASP A 15 22.23 -3.11 17.90
N ASN A 16 23.30 -2.31 18.02
CA ASN A 16 23.84 -1.90 19.32
C ASN A 16 22.86 -1.03 20.13
N ALA A 17 22.14 -0.11 19.48
CA ALA A 17 21.13 0.70 20.15
C ALA A 17 19.95 -0.14 20.66
N VAL A 18 19.51 -1.14 19.89
CA VAL A 18 18.45 -2.07 20.32
C VAL A 18 18.92 -2.95 21.48
N ARG A 19 20.16 -3.48 21.43
CA ARG A 19 20.73 -4.24 22.56
C ARG A 19 20.74 -3.43 23.85
N GLN A 20 21.22 -2.20 23.79
CA GLN A 20 21.26 -1.33 24.96
C GLN A 20 19.84 -1.05 25.49
N TYR A 21 18.89 -0.77 24.60
CA TYR A 21 17.48 -0.59 24.98
C TYR A 21 16.92 -1.82 25.70
N LEU A 22 17.18 -3.04 25.20
CA LEU A 22 16.72 -4.27 25.82
C LEU A 22 17.40 -4.55 27.16
N LEU A 23 18.70 -4.25 27.28
CA LEU A 23 19.42 -4.33 28.55
C LEU A 23 18.83 -3.38 29.60
N ASP A 24 18.55 -2.14 29.22
CA ASP A 24 17.95 -1.14 30.09
C ASP A 24 16.53 -1.55 30.51
N TRP A 25 15.75 -2.14 29.60
CA TRP A 25 14.44 -2.71 29.89
C TRP A 25 14.55 -3.84 30.91
N ILE A 26 15.42 -4.85 30.68
CA ILE A 26 15.64 -5.98 31.61
C ILE A 26 16.08 -5.48 33.00
N ALA A 27 16.98 -4.49 33.05
CA ALA A 27 17.49 -3.93 34.29
C ALA A 27 16.41 -3.26 35.16
N GLN A 28 15.30 -2.82 34.56
CA GLN A 28 14.14 -2.27 35.26
C GLN A 28 13.25 -3.35 35.92
N GLY A 29 13.63 -4.63 35.83
CA GLY A 29 12.96 -5.72 36.54
C GLY A 29 11.70 -6.25 35.85
N THR A 30 11.55 -6.00 34.55
CA THR A 30 10.38 -6.39 33.74
C THR A 30 10.39 -7.85 33.28
N VAL A 31 11.47 -8.61 33.56
CA VAL A 31 11.57 -10.05 33.28
C VAL A 31 11.51 -10.85 34.59
N PRO A 32 10.62 -11.85 34.73
CA PRO A 32 10.56 -12.69 35.93
C PRO A 32 11.85 -13.52 36.10
N GLY A 33 12.56 -13.37 37.23
CA GLY A 33 13.50 -14.37 37.74
C GLY A 33 15.01 -14.21 37.45
N SER A 34 15.55 -13.00 37.23
CA SER A 34 16.99 -12.83 36.97
C SER A 34 17.86 -12.92 38.25
N ASP A 35 18.36 -14.12 38.54
CA ASP A 35 19.51 -14.34 39.44
C ASP A 35 20.78 -13.73 38.81
N ARG A 36 21.52 -12.91 39.56
CA ARG A 36 22.65 -12.11 39.06
C ARG A 36 24.00 -12.82 39.18
N SER A 37 24.13 -14.03 38.64
CA SER A 37 25.41 -14.77 38.61
C SER A 37 26.22 -14.48 37.33
N PRO A 38 27.53 -14.78 37.28
CA PRO A 38 28.36 -14.63 36.06
C PRO A 38 27.90 -15.51 34.88
N ASP A 39 27.33 -16.68 35.17
CA ASP A 39 26.70 -17.53 34.14
C ASP A 39 25.42 -16.87 33.62
N ALA A 40 24.65 -16.20 34.50
CA ALA A 40 23.50 -15.41 34.11
C ALA A 40 23.86 -14.16 33.27
N LEU A 41 25.11 -13.68 33.29
CA LEU A 41 25.57 -12.60 32.39
C LEU A 41 25.82 -13.10 30.97
N THR A 42 26.39 -14.29 30.80
CA THR A 42 26.55 -14.93 29.48
C THR A 42 25.19 -15.32 28.91
N ASP A 43 24.31 -15.87 29.76
CA ASP A 43 22.90 -16.09 29.43
C ASP A 43 22.17 -14.77 29.13
N SER A 44 22.58 -13.64 29.74
CA SER A 44 21.98 -12.33 29.47
C SER A 44 22.35 -11.77 28.10
N GLU A 45 23.59 -11.95 27.64
CA GLU A 45 24.00 -11.52 26.30
C GLU A 45 23.32 -12.37 25.23
N GLU A 46 23.32 -13.70 25.38
CA GLU A 46 22.61 -14.60 24.47
C GLU A 46 21.10 -14.33 24.47
N PHE A 47 20.52 -14.08 25.65
CA PHE A 47 19.11 -13.72 25.77
C PHE A 47 18.81 -12.38 25.08
N VAL A 48 19.63 -11.35 25.26
CA VAL A 48 19.46 -10.06 24.56
C VAL A 48 19.57 -10.24 23.05
N GLU A 49 20.53 -11.05 22.60
CA GLU A 49 20.75 -11.36 21.18
C GLU A 49 19.66 -12.21 20.53
N GLN A 50 18.86 -12.96 21.28
CA GLN A 50 17.93 -13.95 20.71
C GLN A 50 16.50 -13.80 21.22
N GLY A 51 16.29 -13.75 22.54
CA GLY A 51 14.96 -13.87 23.15
C GLY A 51 14.33 -12.56 23.64
N ALA A 52 15.13 -11.57 24.02
CA ALA A 52 14.66 -10.40 24.75
C ALA A 52 13.66 -9.56 23.96
N LEU A 53 13.92 -9.32 22.66
CA LEU A 53 13.00 -8.56 21.82
C LEU A 53 11.62 -9.22 21.73
N ARG A 54 11.57 -10.55 21.57
CA ARG A 54 10.30 -11.28 21.51
C ARG A 54 9.56 -11.25 22.84
N GLN A 55 10.28 -11.37 23.96
CA GLN A 55 9.67 -11.22 25.28
C GLN A 55 9.16 -9.80 25.51
N PHE A 56 9.89 -8.79 25.05
CA PHE A 56 9.45 -7.40 25.09
C PHE A 56 8.12 -7.21 24.34
N PHE A 57 8.01 -7.70 23.10
CA PHE A 57 6.75 -7.65 22.34
C PHE A 57 5.62 -8.46 23.00
N LYS A 58 5.91 -9.56 23.69
CA LYS A 58 4.91 -10.31 24.47
C LYS A 58 4.44 -9.56 25.72
N HIS A 59 5.35 -8.84 26.38
CA HIS A 59 5.04 -8.05 27.57
C HIS A 59 4.26 -6.78 27.23
N HIS A 60 4.61 -6.15 26.10
CA HIS A 60 4.02 -4.92 25.57
C HIS A 60 3.18 -5.20 24.31
N HIS A 61 2.21 -6.11 24.45
CA HIS A 61 1.42 -6.63 23.32
C HIS A 61 0.84 -5.52 22.42
N ASP A 62 0.35 -4.44 23.04
CA ASP A 62 -0.38 -3.38 22.34
C ASP A 62 0.46 -2.14 22.02
N ASP A 63 1.67 -1.99 22.55
CA ASP A 63 2.45 -0.74 22.44
C ASP A 63 3.97 -0.92 22.29
N ALA A 64 4.47 -2.15 22.09
CA ALA A 64 5.90 -2.44 21.97
C ALA A 64 6.60 -1.60 20.88
N LEU A 65 6.00 -1.50 19.69
CA LEU A 65 6.59 -0.75 18.59
C LEU A 65 6.63 0.76 18.90
N GLU A 66 5.58 1.30 19.50
CA GLU A 66 5.47 2.68 19.95
C GLU A 66 6.55 3.01 20.98
N LEU A 67 6.75 2.12 21.96
CA LEU A 67 7.79 2.25 22.98
C LEU A 67 9.21 2.17 22.39
N LEU A 68 9.45 1.33 21.39
CA LEU A 68 10.72 1.31 20.66
C LEU A 68 10.95 2.60 19.88
N LEU A 69 9.90 3.16 19.26
CA LEU A 69 9.95 4.41 18.49
C LEU A 69 10.14 5.66 19.38
N GLN A 70 10.01 5.56 20.71
CA GLN A 70 10.40 6.63 21.63
C GLN A 70 11.91 6.77 21.77
N ASN A 71 12.69 5.73 21.43
CA ASN A 71 14.14 5.82 21.38
C ASN A 71 14.60 6.48 20.08
N ASN A 72 15.22 7.66 20.18
CA ASN A 72 15.64 8.46 19.02
C ASN A 72 16.54 7.72 18.03
N ALA A 73 17.46 6.86 18.50
CA ALA A 73 18.39 6.15 17.64
C ALA A 73 17.67 5.04 16.85
N ILE A 74 16.82 4.28 17.53
CA ILE A 74 15.99 3.22 16.94
C ILE A 74 15.01 3.85 15.92
N ALA A 75 14.28 4.88 16.34
CA ALA A 75 13.30 5.59 15.54
C ALA A 75 13.92 6.18 14.26
N ARG A 76 15.06 6.86 14.37
CA ARG A 76 15.77 7.44 13.22
C ARG A 76 16.15 6.37 12.19
N HIS A 77 16.64 5.23 12.63
CA HIS A 77 17.06 4.15 11.73
C HIS A 77 15.87 3.51 11.04
N LEU A 78 14.82 3.14 11.78
CA LEU A 78 13.61 2.53 11.21
C LEU A 78 12.88 3.47 10.25
N MET A 79 12.91 4.78 10.48
CA MET A 79 12.27 5.80 9.63
C MET A 79 13.24 6.48 8.65
N ARG A 80 14.40 5.88 8.37
CA ARG A 80 15.40 6.46 7.46
C ARG A 80 14.83 6.65 6.05
N PRO A 81 15.20 7.74 5.35
CA PRO A 81 14.78 7.93 3.96
C PRO A 81 15.38 6.85 3.06
N ALA A 82 14.72 6.55 1.93
CA ALA A 82 15.20 5.53 0.98
C ALA A 82 16.63 5.80 0.47
N SER A 83 17.06 7.06 0.44
CA SER A 83 18.43 7.46 0.08
C SER A 83 19.50 6.91 1.03
N GLU A 84 19.14 6.54 2.27
CA GLU A 84 20.00 5.95 3.30
C GLU A 84 19.89 4.42 3.37
N VAL A 85 19.10 3.80 2.49
CA VAL A 85 18.93 2.35 2.40
C VAL A 85 19.78 1.82 1.26
N CYS A 86 20.52 0.75 1.51
CA CYS A 86 21.18 -0.03 0.46
C CYS A 86 20.22 -1.15 0.04
N PHE A 87 19.81 -1.17 -1.23
CA PHE A 87 19.01 -2.25 -1.81
C PHE A 87 19.93 -3.18 -2.61
N SER A 88 19.66 -4.48 -2.58
CA SER A 88 20.44 -5.46 -3.37
C SER A 88 20.16 -5.33 -4.88
N ASP A 89 21.16 -5.54 -5.72
CA ASP A 89 21.03 -5.37 -7.17
C ASP A 89 20.08 -6.42 -7.81
N ASP A 90 20.06 -7.65 -7.29
CA ASP A 90 19.32 -8.76 -7.92
C ASP A 90 17.82 -8.77 -7.61
N HIS A 91 17.43 -8.35 -6.39
CA HIS A 91 16.05 -8.46 -5.91
C HIS A 91 15.54 -7.19 -5.24
N TYR A 92 16.35 -6.13 -5.19
CA TYR A 92 16.02 -4.87 -4.52
C TYR A 92 15.60 -5.09 -3.05
N GLU A 93 16.19 -6.09 -2.41
CA GLU A 93 15.99 -6.33 -0.97
C GLU A 93 16.77 -5.28 -0.20
N PRO A 94 16.13 -4.56 0.75
CA PRO A 94 16.87 -3.67 1.62
C PRO A 94 17.82 -4.49 2.50
N LEU A 95 19.05 -4.01 2.64
CA LEU A 95 20.00 -4.54 3.61
C LEU A 95 19.58 -4.10 5.02
N LEU A 96 18.82 -4.97 5.69
CA LEU A 96 18.29 -4.71 7.03
C LEU A 96 19.21 -5.25 8.13
N ALA A 97 19.27 -4.52 9.24
CA ALA A 97 19.91 -4.98 10.46
C ALA A 97 19.20 -6.22 11.05
N ARG A 98 19.87 -6.96 11.94
CA ARG A 98 19.29 -8.20 12.49
C ARG A 98 18.05 -7.91 13.33
N PHE A 99 18.13 -6.95 14.24
CA PHE A 99 16.99 -6.57 15.07
C PHE A 99 15.91 -5.87 14.24
N GLU A 100 16.28 -5.15 13.17
CA GLU A 100 15.31 -4.46 12.31
C GLU A 100 14.36 -5.47 11.65
N ARG A 101 14.91 -6.56 11.10
CA ARG A 101 14.10 -7.66 10.54
C ARG A 101 13.14 -8.26 11.57
N ARG A 102 13.62 -8.51 12.80
CA ARG A 102 12.80 -9.09 13.87
C ARG A 102 11.72 -8.14 14.35
N ILE A 103 12.01 -6.85 14.47
CA ILE A 103 11.01 -5.83 14.84
C ILE A 103 9.86 -5.85 13.83
N TYR A 104 10.13 -5.84 12.52
CA TYR A 104 9.08 -5.91 11.50
C TYR A 104 8.28 -7.21 11.57
N ASN A 105 8.94 -8.36 11.75
CA ASN A 105 8.27 -9.65 11.90
C ASN A 105 7.36 -9.70 13.14
N LEU A 106 7.83 -9.23 14.29
CA LEU A 106 7.09 -9.26 15.55
C LEU A 106 5.94 -8.24 15.56
N ALA A 107 6.13 -7.08 14.93
CA ALA A 107 5.10 -6.04 14.81
C ALA A 107 3.94 -6.45 13.87
N ALA A 108 4.18 -7.35 12.91
CA ALA A 108 3.17 -7.78 11.94
C ALA A 108 1.99 -8.57 12.54
N HIS A 109 2.04 -8.93 13.83
CA HIS A 109 0.93 -9.61 14.51
C HIS A 109 -0.13 -8.66 15.07
N ARG A 110 0.06 -7.34 14.93
CA ARG A 110 -0.88 -6.34 15.40
C ARG A 110 -1.92 -6.07 14.31
N GLU A 111 -3.17 -6.46 14.57
CA GLU A 111 -4.29 -6.12 13.70
C GLU A 111 -4.35 -4.58 13.54
N HIS A 112 -4.32 -4.10 12.29
CA HIS A 112 -4.49 -2.68 11.90
C HIS A 112 -3.33 -1.70 12.12
N LEU A 113 -2.15 -2.17 12.53
CA LEU A 113 -0.92 -1.34 12.63
C LEU A 113 0.28 -2.01 11.94
N GLU A 114 0.00 -2.86 10.96
CA GLU A 114 1.04 -3.50 10.14
C GLU A 114 1.85 -2.39 9.45
N VAL A 115 3.15 -2.33 9.75
CA VAL A 115 4.07 -1.53 8.97
C VAL A 115 4.16 -2.20 7.59
N PRO A 116 3.87 -1.51 6.47
CA PRO A 116 3.88 -2.11 5.14
C PRO A 116 5.32 -2.34 4.64
N PHE A 117 5.99 -3.24 5.35
CA PHE A 117 7.30 -3.81 5.09
C PHE A 117 7.24 -5.33 5.21
N ARG A 118 8.28 -5.99 4.71
CA ARG A 118 8.48 -7.44 4.79
C ARG A 118 8.11 -7.97 6.19
N TYR A 119 7.28 -8.99 6.24
CA TYR A 119 7.12 -9.78 7.45
C TYR A 119 6.88 -11.25 7.10
N SER A 120 7.36 -12.13 7.97
CA SER A 120 7.01 -13.54 7.94
C SER A 120 5.84 -13.79 8.89
N PRO A 121 4.78 -14.52 8.49
CA PRO A 121 3.71 -14.89 9.40
C PRO A 121 4.26 -15.73 10.56
N ALA A 122 3.52 -15.84 11.67
CA ALA A 122 3.98 -16.55 12.88
C ALA A 122 4.39 -18.00 12.58
N SER A 123 3.69 -18.65 11.64
CA SER A 123 3.99 -20.00 11.17
C SER A 123 5.31 -20.13 10.40
N ARG A 124 5.91 -19.03 9.96
CA ARG A 124 7.21 -18.96 9.26
C ARG A 124 8.26 -18.19 10.07
N GLN A 125 8.05 -18.05 11.37
CA GLN A 125 9.02 -17.47 12.30
C GLN A 125 9.61 -18.57 13.18
N GLY A 126 10.92 -18.53 13.39
CA GLY A 126 11.58 -19.33 14.43
C GLY A 126 11.22 -18.84 15.84
N ASP A 127 11.78 -19.49 16.85
CA ASP A 127 11.47 -19.22 18.27
C ASP A 127 11.67 -17.76 18.69
N TYR A 128 12.59 -17.06 18.02
CA TYR A 128 13.01 -15.69 18.27
C TYR A 128 12.33 -14.62 17.40
N GLY A 129 11.47 -15.02 16.45
CA GLY A 129 10.85 -14.08 15.49
C GLY A 129 11.66 -13.83 14.22
N ASP A 130 12.78 -14.54 14.02
CA ASP A 130 13.49 -14.58 12.74
C ASP A 130 12.67 -15.34 11.69
N SER A 131 12.71 -14.89 10.44
CA SER A 131 12.12 -15.63 9.32
C SER A 131 12.83 -16.98 9.12
N ILE A 132 12.08 -18.07 9.08
CA ILE A 132 12.61 -19.41 8.73
C ILE A 132 13.00 -19.39 7.25
N GLY A 133 14.24 -19.71 6.90
CA GLY A 133 14.71 -19.70 5.51
C GLY A 133 13.98 -20.72 4.64
N LEU A 134 13.87 -20.45 3.34
CA LEU A 134 13.27 -21.39 2.37
C LEU A 134 13.97 -22.75 2.34
N ALA A 135 15.28 -22.77 2.58
CA ALA A 135 16.08 -23.99 2.66
C ALA A 135 15.80 -24.81 3.94
N ASP A 136 15.24 -24.17 4.97
CA ASP A 136 14.97 -24.74 6.28
C ASP A 136 13.53 -25.27 6.40
N LEU A 137 12.69 -25.05 5.38
CA LEU A 137 11.32 -25.57 5.34
C LEU A 137 11.28 -27.07 4.96
N PRO A 138 10.38 -27.87 5.57
CA PRO A 138 10.22 -29.28 5.23
C PRO A 138 9.95 -29.52 3.73
N PRO A 139 10.57 -30.54 3.11
CA PRO A 139 10.28 -30.88 1.72
C PRO A 139 8.80 -31.20 1.50
N GLY A 140 8.15 -30.51 0.56
CA GLY A 140 6.75 -30.78 0.18
C GLY A 140 5.72 -29.82 0.78
N GLU A 141 6.08 -28.99 1.76
CA GLU A 141 5.31 -27.79 2.07
C GLU A 141 5.54 -26.77 0.95
N GLY A 142 4.46 -26.28 0.35
CA GLY A 142 4.51 -25.46 -0.86
C GLY A 142 5.55 -24.34 -0.74
N ARG A 143 6.60 -24.43 -1.58
CA ARG A 143 7.66 -23.43 -1.78
C ARG A 143 7.10 -22.17 -2.45
N GLU A 144 6.05 -21.58 -1.87
CA GLU A 144 5.60 -20.26 -2.28
C GLU A 144 6.41 -19.21 -1.50
N ASP A 145 7.32 -18.56 -2.22
CA ASP A 145 8.16 -17.43 -1.77
C ASP A 145 7.37 -16.14 -1.49
N ILE A 146 6.04 -16.20 -1.58
CA ILE A 146 5.14 -15.09 -1.25
C ILE A 146 5.27 -14.85 0.27
N GLY A 147 5.78 -13.69 0.66
CA GLY A 147 6.12 -13.31 2.04
C GLY A 147 7.62 -13.33 2.36
N TYR A 148 8.48 -13.87 1.47
CA TYR A 148 9.93 -13.92 1.69
C TYR A 148 10.67 -12.67 1.23
N TYR A 149 10.22 -12.06 0.13
CA TYR A 149 10.85 -10.87 -0.44
C TYR A 149 10.15 -9.58 0.03
N PHE A 150 10.90 -8.49 0.06
CA PHE A 150 10.47 -7.14 0.37
C PHE A 150 9.23 -6.74 -0.44
N GLY A 151 8.12 -6.49 0.26
CA GLY A 151 6.86 -6.11 -0.37
C GLY A 151 6.09 -7.27 -1.02
N THR A 152 6.38 -8.53 -0.68
CA THR A 152 5.63 -9.68 -1.26
C THR A 152 4.26 -9.93 -0.66
N ARG A 153 3.85 -9.18 0.38
CA ARG A 153 2.44 -9.12 0.75
C ARG A 153 1.78 -7.96 0.00
N ARG A 154 0.63 -8.27 -0.60
CA ARG A 154 -0.27 -7.32 -1.25
C ARG A 154 -0.53 -6.13 -0.34
N SER A 155 -0.73 -4.95 -0.92
CA SER A 155 -0.86 -3.68 -0.20
C SER A 155 -1.74 -3.84 1.04
N ASP A 156 -1.06 -3.72 2.18
CA ASP A 156 -1.64 -3.82 3.51
C ASP A 156 -2.77 -2.78 3.68
N PRO A 157 -3.83 -3.04 4.47
CA PRO A 157 -4.85 -2.03 4.79
C PRO A 157 -4.26 -0.68 5.23
N THR A 158 -3.13 -0.69 5.95
CA THR A 158 -2.37 0.51 6.36
C THR A 158 -1.81 1.25 5.16
N ALA A 159 -1.17 0.55 4.22
CA ALA A 159 -0.64 1.17 2.99
C ALA A 159 -1.78 1.76 2.14
N LEU A 160 -2.88 1.03 2.00
CA LEU A 160 -4.05 1.51 1.26
C LEU A 160 -4.68 2.74 1.92
N ALA A 161 -4.79 2.76 3.25
CA ALA A 161 -5.28 3.92 3.98
C ALA A 161 -4.38 5.15 3.82
N LEU A 162 -3.05 4.98 3.88
CA LEU A 162 -2.08 6.06 3.66
C LEU A 162 -2.16 6.60 2.22
N LEU A 163 -2.24 5.73 1.21
CA LEU A 163 -2.43 6.14 -0.17
C LEU A 163 -3.76 6.89 -0.36
N GLY A 164 -4.84 6.40 0.26
CA GLY A 164 -6.15 7.06 0.22
C GLY A 164 -6.16 8.43 0.91
N GLN A 165 -5.44 8.59 2.02
CA GLN A 165 -5.23 9.90 2.67
C GLN A 165 -4.50 10.87 1.74
N LYS A 166 -3.44 10.41 1.06
CA LYS A 166 -2.70 11.22 0.08
C LYS A 166 -3.60 11.65 -1.08
N LEU A 167 -4.42 10.76 -1.64
CA LEU A 167 -5.38 11.10 -2.70
C LEU A 167 -6.42 12.11 -2.20
N SER A 168 -6.98 11.90 -1.02
CA SER A 168 -7.97 12.81 -0.42
C SER A 168 -7.38 14.21 -0.21
N ALA A 169 -6.16 14.30 0.32
CA ALA A 169 -5.47 15.57 0.51
C ALA A 169 -5.19 16.29 -0.83
N ARG A 170 -4.79 15.54 -1.87
CA ARG A 170 -4.60 16.11 -3.22
C ARG A 170 -5.91 16.61 -3.82
N SER A 171 -6.99 15.85 -3.69
CA SER A 171 -8.33 16.23 -4.14
C SER A 171 -8.82 17.52 -3.48
N LEU A 172 -8.58 17.68 -2.17
CA LEU A 172 -8.93 18.91 -1.43
C LEU A 172 -8.07 20.11 -1.83
N ALA A 173 -6.80 19.88 -2.17
CA ALA A 173 -5.89 20.93 -2.61
C ALA A 173 -6.11 21.35 -4.08
N ALA A 174 -6.74 20.49 -4.88
CA ALA A 174 -7.06 20.75 -6.28
C ALA A 174 -8.16 21.80 -6.40
N ALA A 175 -7.81 23.03 -6.79
CA ALA A 175 -8.78 24.05 -7.16
C ALA A 175 -9.38 23.69 -8.53
N SER A 176 -10.47 22.93 -8.53
CA SER A 176 -11.10 22.38 -9.73
C SER A 176 -12.51 22.94 -9.93
N THR A 177 -12.87 23.25 -11.18
CA THR A 177 -14.26 23.53 -11.58
C THR A 177 -15.07 22.25 -11.81
N LEU A 178 -14.45 21.08 -11.62
CA LEU A 178 -15.08 19.76 -11.56
C LEU A 178 -14.75 19.17 -10.17
N PRO A 179 -15.61 19.32 -9.16
CA PRO A 179 -15.26 18.94 -7.80
C PRO A 179 -15.03 17.43 -7.73
N VAL A 180 -13.91 17.05 -7.11
CA VAL A 180 -13.44 15.67 -7.06
C VAL A 180 -13.68 15.07 -5.68
N HIS A 181 -14.23 13.86 -5.66
CA HIS A 181 -14.50 13.06 -4.46
C HIS A 181 -13.73 11.75 -4.56
N ILE A 182 -13.02 11.38 -3.49
CA ILE A 182 -12.19 10.16 -3.46
C ILE A 182 -12.86 9.09 -2.59
N ILE A 183 -13.06 7.90 -3.15
CA ILE A 183 -13.61 6.74 -2.45
C ILE A 183 -12.57 5.62 -2.40
N THR A 184 -12.08 5.35 -1.19
CA THR A 184 -11.03 4.36 -0.92
C THR A 184 -11.43 3.31 0.11
N LYS A 185 -12.61 3.46 0.72
CA LYS A 185 -13.13 2.63 1.81
C LYS A 185 -14.44 1.96 1.43
N ALA A 186 -14.38 0.82 0.74
CA ALA A 186 -15.49 -0.07 0.36
C ALA A 186 -14.99 -1.06 -0.70
N TYR A 187 -15.69 -2.16 -0.98
CA TYR A 187 -15.48 -2.84 -2.26
C TYR A 187 -16.27 -2.14 -3.37
N MET A 188 -16.00 -2.49 -4.62
CA MET A 188 -16.49 -1.72 -5.76
C MET A 188 -18.01 -1.51 -5.77
N THR A 189 -18.80 -2.50 -5.37
CA THR A 189 -20.27 -2.35 -5.30
C THR A 189 -20.66 -1.34 -4.21
N GLU A 190 -20.15 -1.47 -2.99
CA GLU A 190 -20.51 -0.51 -1.93
C GLU A 190 -19.94 0.89 -2.24
N ALA A 191 -18.79 0.97 -2.92
CA ALA A 191 -18.20 2.23 -3.36
C ALA A 191 -19.12 2.96 -4.35
N MET A 192 -19.71 2.24 -5.32
CA MET A 192 -20.68 2.84 -6.25
C MET A 192 -22.00 3.23 -5.57
N GLU A 193 -22.46 2.45 -4.58
CA GLU A 193 -23.62 2.86 -3.76
C GLU A 193 -23.33 4.13 -2.94
N LEU A 194 -22.09 4.30 -2.45
CA LEU A 194 -21.65 5.53 -1.82
C LEU A 194 -21.66 6.71 -2.81
N VAL A 195 -21.20 6.52 -4.05
CA VAL A 195 -21.29 7.55 -5.11
C VAL A 195 -22.74 7.98 -5.32
N LYS A 196 -23.65 7.02 -5.49
CA LYS A 196 -25.08 7.28 -5.71
C LYS A 196 -25.70 8.03 -4.53
N THR A 197 -25.39 7.60 -3.31
CA THR A 197 -25.85 8.23 -2.07
C THR A 197 -25.34 9.67 -1.96
N GLN A 198 -24.05 9.90 -2.20
CA GLN A 198 -23.44 11.23 -2.16
C GLN A 198 -24.02 12.15 -3.23
N THR A 199 -24.23 11.64 -4.45
CA THR A 199 -24.85 12.40 -5.55
C THR A 199 -26.30 12.79 -5.22
N THR A 200 -27.06 11.90 -4.59
CA THR A 200 -28.43 12.18 -4.12
C THR A 200 -28.42 13.26 -3.02
N LEU A 201 -27.43 13.24 -2.13
CA LEU A 201 -27.28 14.26 -1.10
C LEU A 201 -26.93 15.62 -1.70
N LEU A 202 -26.06 15.67 -2.72
CA LEU A 202 -25.74 16.88 -3.46
C LEU A 202 -27.00 17.47 -4.12
N GLN A 203 -27.82 16.63 -4.76
CA GLN A 203 -29.11 17.02 -5.30
C GLN A 203 -30.04 17.62 -4.23
N ALA A 204 -30.15 16.96 -3.07
CA ALA A 204 -30.98 17.43 -1.96
C ALA A 204 -30.50 18.78 -1.39
N ASN A 205 -29.21 19.09 -1.51
CA ASN A 205 -28.61 20.36 -1.12
C ASN A 205 -28.74 21.45 -2.19
N GLY A 206 -29.35 21.14 -3.34
CA GLY A 206 -29.51 22.07 -4.45
C GLY A 206 -28.25 22.29 -5.28
N ASP A 207 -27.29 21.35 -5.22
CA ASP A 207 -26.15 21.34 -6.14
C ASP A 207 -26.62 20.91 -7.54
N ASP A 208 -26.15 21.61 -8.56
CA ASP A 208 -26.42 21.38 -9.98
C ASP A 208 -25.15 21.20 -10.82
N GLN A 209 -23.99 21.16 -10.16
CA GLN A 209 -22.69 21.02 -10.81
C GLN A 209 -22.36 19.56 -11.07
N LEU A 210 -21.68 19.26 -12.18
CA LEU A 210 -21.12 17.93 -12.42
C LEU A 210 -20.00 17.62 -11.42
N HIS A 211 -19.98 16.41 -10.87
CA HIS A 211 -18.94 15.95 -9.94
C HIS A 211 -18.18 14.75 -10.48
N ALA A 212 -16.88 14.69 -10.16
CA ALA A 212 -16.02 13.55 -10.43
C ALA A 212 -15.84 12.69 -9.18
N PHE A 213 -16.25 11.43 -9.23
CA PHE A 213 -16.00 10.45 -8.18
C PHE A 213 -14.92 9.49 -8.64
N ILE A 214 -13.77 9.50 -7.95
CA ILE A 214 -12.66 8.59 -8.22
C ILE A 214 -12.67 7.50 -7.15
N ILE A 215 -12.89 6.27 -7.59
CA ILE A 215 -12.86 5.07 -6.75
C ILE A 215 -11.49 4.42 -6.90
N GLN A 216 -10.80 4.15 -5.80
CA GLN A 216 -9.57 3.35 -5.77
C GLN A 216 -9.73 2.26 -4.70
N THR A 217 -10.10 1.05 -5.13
CA THR A 217 -10.37 -0.04 -4.20
C THR A 217 -10.30 -1.42 -4.86
N ARG A 218 -10.45 -2.47 -4.06
CA ARG A 218 -10.55 -3.87 -4.50
C ARG A 218 -11.95 -4.13 -5.08
N HIS A 219 -12.03 -5.00 -6.07
CA HIS A 219 -13.35 -5.30 -6.67
C HIS A 219 -14.29 -6.08 -5.75
N ALA A 220 -13.74 -6.93 -4.87
CA ALA A 220 -14.46 -7.76 -3.91
C ALA A 220 -13.57 -8.11 -2.71
N ALA A 221 -14.15 -8.71 -1.66
CA ALA A 221 -13.46 -9.08 -0.42
C ALA A 221 -12.41 -10.17 -0.60
N ASP A 222 -12.70 -11.14 -1.45
CA ASP A 222 -11.80 -12.22 -1.83
C ASP A 222 -10.85 -11.84 -2.97
N ASP A 223 -11.12 -10.69 -3.62
CA ASP A 223 -10.27 -10.18 -4.67
C ASP A 223 -8.99 -9.56 -4.11
N ARG A 224 -7.96 -9.77 -4.91
CA ARG A 224 -6.56 -9.60 -4.57
C ARG A 224 -5.94 -8.44 -5.33
N HIS A 225 -6.64 -7.91 -6.32
CA HIS A 225 -6.22 -6.79 -7.14
C HIS A 225 -6.91 -5.49 -6.76
N LEU A 226 -6.20 -4.39 -6.90
CA LEU A 226 -6.73 -3.04 -6.76
C LEU A 226 -7.00 -2.46 -8.14
N GLY A 227 -8.20 -1.90 -8.33
CA GLY A 227 -8.60 -1.17 -9.52
C GLY A 227 -8.83 0.31 -9.22
N ALA A 228 -8.92 1.11 -10.28
CA ALA A 228 -9.42 2.48 -10.20
C ALA A 228 -10.60 2.69 -11.16
N ALA A 229 -11.49 3.61 -10.82
CA ALA A 229 -12.58 4.02 -11.71
C ALA A 229 -12.91 5.50 -11.51
N LEU A 230 -13.37 6.16 -12.58
CA LEU A 230 -13.95 7.50 -12.53
C LEU A 230 -15.43 7.40 -12.89
N LEU A 231 -16.29 7.97 -12.06
CA LEU A 231 -17.70 8.19 -12.38
C LEU A 231 -17.95 9.71 -12.43
N LEU A 232 -18.46 10.20 -13.56
CA LEU A 232 -18.97 11.57 -13.66
C LEU A 232 -20.47 11.56 -13.34
N MET A 233 -20.85 12.28 -12.30
CA MET A 233 -22.19 12.27 -11.75
C MET A 233 -22.79 13.67 -11.78
N ASP A 234 -23.93 13.80 -12.44
CA ASP A 234 -24.76 15.00 -12.40
C ASP A 234 -25.79 14.85 -11.26
N PRO A 235 -25.76 15.72 -10.23
CA PRO A 235 -26.77 15.74 -9.18
C PRO A 235 -28.21 15.86 -9.68
N ALA A 236 -28.46 16.43 -10.87
CA ALA A 236 -29.80 16.42 -11.47
C ALA A 236 -30.28 15.01 -11.81
N GLN A 237 -29.38 14.04 -12.01
CA GLN A 237 -29.65 12.66 -12.38
C GLN A 237 -28.83 11.65 -11.54
N PRO A 238 -29.05 11.57 -10.22
CA PRO A 238 -28.20 10.79 -9.31
C PRO A 238 -28.25 9.27 -9.57
N GLY A 239 -29.27 8.80 -10.27
CA GLY A 239 -29.44 7.39 -10.64
C GLY A 239 -28.67 6.95 -11.89
N THR A 240 -28.01 7.88 -12.60
CA THR A 240 -27.48 7.63 -13.94
C THR A 240 -26.17 8.38 -14.17
N PRO A 241 -25.00 7.72 -13.99
CA PRO A 241 -23.69 8.30 -14.27
C PRO A 241 -23.61 8.81 -15.72
N GLN A 242 -23.12 10.03 -15.92
CA GLN A 242 -22.93 10.60 -17.24
C GLN A 242 -21.81 9.87 -18.00
N ARG A 243 -20.74 9.47 -17.29
CA ARG A 243 -19.59 8.78 -17.86
C ARG A 243 -18.96 7.85 -16.83
N ILE A 244 -18.44 6.71 -17.29
CA ILE A 244 -17.73 5.75 -16.43
C ILE A 244 -16.44 5.31 -17.10
N LEU A 245 -15.30 5.69 -16.52
CA LEU A 245 -13.99 5.20 -16.95
C LEU A 245 -13.56 4.07 -16.02
N PHE A 246 -13.36 2.88 -16.57
CA PHE A 246 -12.78 1.76 -15.84
C PHE A 246 -11.27 1.72 -16.09
N CYS A 247 -10.47 1.87 -15.03
CA CYS A 247 -9.01 1.98 -15.12
C CYS A 247 -8.35 0.76 -14.47
N ASP A 248 -8.24 -0.31 -15.25
CA ASP A 248 -7.52 -1.52 -14.82
C ASP A 248 -6.05 -1.46 -15.22
N THR A 249 -5.21 -2.04 -14.37
CA THR A 249 -3.78 -2.18 -14.59
C THR A 249 -3.45 -3.54 -15.24
N LEU A 250 -4.29 -4.57 -15.10
CA LEU A 250 -4.18 -5.85 -15.78
C LEU A 250 -4.90 -5.86 -17.13
N ASN A 251 -4.34 -5.17 -18.12
CA ASN A 251 -4.83 -5.26 -19.50
C ASN A 251 -3.96 -6.24 -20.33
N PRO A 252 -4.35 -7.51 -20.51
CA PRO A 252 -3.57 -8.51 -21.25
C PRO A 252 -3.60 -8.35 -22.79
N GLY A 253 -4.06 -7.22 -23.33
CA GLY A 253 -4.21 -7.00 -24.77
C GLY A 253 -5.63 -7.28 -25.28
N GLY A 254 -6.63 -6.92 -24.46
CA GLY A 254 -8.05 -7.12 -24.73
C GLY A 254 -8.90 -6.57 -23.57
N THR A 255 -10.08 -7.16 -23.37
CA THR A 255 -10.98 -6.78 -22.28
C THR A 255 -10.36 -7.08 -20.90
N PRO A 256 -10.32 -6.12 -19.95
CA PRO A 256 -9.80 -6.35 -18.61
C PRO A 256 -10.53 -7.50 -17.87
N PRO A 257 -9.86 -8.28 -17.00
CA PRO A 257 -10.45 -9.44 -16.31
C PRO A 257 -11.75 -9.14 -15.57
N TRP A 258 -11.91 -7.92 -15.04
CA TRP A 258 -13.12 -7.52 -14.30
C TRP A 258 -14.13 -6.73 -15.12
N TRP A 259 -13.91 -6.51 -16.42
CA TRP A 259 -14.79 -5.67 -17.24
C TRP A 259 -16.28 -6.04 -17.13
N HIS A 260 -16.61 -7.31 -17.38
CA HIS A 260 -18.00 -7.78 -17.34
C HIS A 260 -18.58 -7.76 -15.92
N SER A 261 -17.78 -8.18 -14.93
CA SER A 261 -18.13 -8.14 -13.50
C SER A 261 -18.42 -6.70 -13.04
N PHE A 262 -17.61 -5.74 -13.48
CA PHE A 262 -17.78 -4.32 -13.21
C PHE A 262 -19.05 -3.79 -13.85
N GLY A 263 -19.30 -4.10 -15.13
CA GLY A 263 -20.55 -3.76 -15.82
C GLY A 263 -21.80 -4.27 -15.11
N HIS A 264 -21.81 -5.53 -14.68
CA HIS A 264 -22.94 -6.06 -13.90
C HIS A 264 -23.16 -5.32 -12.57
N LYS A 265 -22.08 -4.94 -11.88
CA LYS A 265 -22.18 -4.16 -10.63
C LYS A 265 -22.69 -2.76 -10.90
N VAL A 266 -22.25 -2.11 -11.98
CA VAL A 266 -22.74 -0.79 -12.41
C VAL A 266 -24.24 -0.85 -12.66
N ASP A 267 -24.73 -1.82 -13.44
CA ASP A 267 -26.15 -1.95 -13.75
C ASP A 267 -27.00 -2.31 -12.52
N ALA A 268 -26.44 -3.05 -11.57
CA ALA A 268 -27.11 -3.37 -10.32
C ALA A 268 -27.30 -2.13 -9.42
N VAL A 269 -26.28 -1.26 -9.34
CA VAL A 269 -26.31 -0.03 -8.51
C VAL A 269 -27.12 1.08 -9.19
N PHE A 270 -27.04 1.17 -10.52
CA PHE A 270 -27.70 2.19 -11.34
C PHE A 270 -28.72 1.56 -12.32
N PRO A 271 -29.78 0.90 -11.81
CA PRO A 271 -30.73 0.22 -12.66
C PRO A 271 -31.49 1.22 -13.54
N GLN A 272 -31.63 0.88 -14.83
CA GLN A 272 -32.43 1.64 -15.78
C GLN A 272 -33.80 0.98 -15.98
N ALA A 273 -34.78 1.72 -16.50
CA ALA A 273 -36.09 1.16 -16.75
C ALA A 273 -36.02 0.04 -17.82
N GLU A 274 -37.01 -0.85 -17.80
CA GLU A 274 -37.09 -1.92 -18.79
C GLU A 274 -37.15 -1.33 -20.22
N GLY A 275 -36.25 -1.78 -21.09
CA GLY A 275 -36.14 -1.29 -22.47
C GLY A 275 -35.20 -0.10 -22.66
N GLU A 276 -34.70 0.51 -21.57
CA GLU A 276 -33.64 1.52 -21.65
C GLU A 276 -32.27 0.88 -21.77
N THR A 277 -31.31 1.65 -22.31
CA THR A 277 -29.92 1.18 -22.43
C THR A 277 -29.29 1.06 -21.03
N PRO A 278 -28.69 -0.07 -20.66
CA PRO A 278 -28.04 -0.23 -19.36
C PRO A 278 -26.91 0.79 -19.18
N VAL A 279 -26.66 1.20 -17.94
CA VAL A 279 -25.59 2.17 -17.63
C VAL A 279 -24.22 1.62 -18.01
N SER A 280 -24.02 0.31 -17.91
CA SER A 280 -22.79 -0.36 -18.34
C SER A 280 -22.44 -0.15 -19.81
N ALA A 281 -23.39 0.24 -20.67
CA ALA A 281 -23.10 0.62 -22.05
C ALA A 281 -22.27 1.91 -22.17
N ARG A 282 -22.18 2.70 -21.10
CA ARG A 282 -21.34 3.91 -20.99
C ARG A 282 -19.95 3.62 -20.44
N LEU A 283 -19.62 2.35 -20.21
CA LEU A 283 -18.30 1.96 -19.73
C LEU A 283 -17.24 2.17 -20.81
N GLU A 284 -16.18 2.85 -20.43
CA GLU A 284 -15.01 3.07 -21.24
C GLU A 284 -13.79 2.43 -20.60
N ASP A 285 -12.98 1.73 -21.39
CA ASP A 285 -11.72 1.13 -20.94
C ASP A 285 -10.63 2.20 -20.98
N ALA A 286 -10.33 2.76 -19.81
CA ALA A 286 -9.20 3.65 -19.58
C ALA A 286 -8.04 2.91 -18.88
N GLY A 287 -8.00 1.59 -18.99
CA GLY A 287 -6.95 0.76 -18.41
C GLY A 287 -5.58 1.01 -19.04
N VAL A 288 -4.56 1.01 -18.20
CA VAL A 288 -3.16 1.15 -18.62
C VAL A 288 -2.43 -0.16 -18.35
N LYS A 289 -1.67 -0.63 -19.34
CA LYS A 289 -0.98 -1.91 -19.19
C LYS A 289 0.14 -1.80 -18.16
N LEU A 290 0.07 -2.56 -17.07
CA LEU A 290 1.23 -2.77 -16.20
C LEU A 290 2.39 -3.28 -17.05
N GLN A 291 3.53 -2.62 -16.94
CA GLN A 291 4.76 -3.22 -17.42
C GLN A 291 5.02 -4.47 -16.60
N ARG A 292 4.85 -5.64 -17.22
CA ARG A 292 5.19 -6.90 -16.56
C ARG A 292 6.69 -6.94 -16.39
N LEU A 293 7.16 -6.72 -15.16
CA LEU A 293 8.55 -6.76 -14.74
C LEU A 293 9.08 -8.21 -14.74
N HIS A 294 9.06 -8.91 -15.88
CA HIS A 294 9.47 -10.31 -15.95
C HIS A 294 11.00 -10.46 -16.04
N ASP A 295 11.59 -10.96 -14.94
CA ASP A 295 12.87 -11.68 -14.88
C ASP A 295 12.64 -13.05 -14.19
N GLY A 296 11.77 -13.91 -14.73
CA GLY A 296 11.61 -15.29 -14.22
C GLY A 296 10.90 -15.47 -12.87
N VAL A 297 10.39 -14.41 -12.23
CA VAL A 297 9.60 -14.50 -10.99
C VAL A 297 8.13 -14.89 -11.30
N PRO A 298 7.48 -15.77 -10.50
CA PRO A 298 6.11 -16.21 -10.76
C PRO A 298 5.09 -15.07 -10.86
N VAL A 299 4.11 -15.21 -11.75
CA VAL A 299 3.03 -14.23 -12.06
C VAL A 299 2.33 -13.66 -10.82
N ARG A 300 2.28 -14.41 -9.70
CA ARG A 300 1.64 -13.99 -8.44
C ARG A 300 2.37 -12.87 -7.68
N HIS A 301 3.61 -12.53 -8.06
CA HIS A 301 4.35 -11.40 -7.49
C HIS A 301 4.05 -10.05 -8.17
N GLN A 302 3.18 -10.02 -9.20
CA GLN A 302 2.87 -8.81 -9.97
C GLN A 302 1.76 -7.96 -9.34
N ASP A 303 0.89 -8.57 -8.52
CA ASP A 303 -0.22 -7.89 -7.83
C ASP A 303 0.24 -6.97 -6.69
N ILE A 304 1.52 -6.99 -6.31
CA ILE A 304 1.99 -6.28 -5.11
C ILE A 304 2.07 -4.76 -5.30
N ASP A 305 2.26 -4.31 -6.55
CA ASP A 305 2.38 -2.89 -6.89
C ASP A 305 1.09 -2.29 -7.47
N CYS A 306 0.02 -3.08 -7.61
CA CYS A 306 -1.24 -2.59 -8.18
C CYS A 306 -1.77 -1.35 -7.44
N ALA A 307 -1.51 -1.23 -6.13
CA ALA A 307 -1.90 -0.06 -5.36
C ALA A 307 -1.14 1.22 -5.75
N PHE A 308 0.14 1.14 -6.10
CA PHE A 308 0.93 2.31 -6.50
C PHE A 308 0.55 2.77 -7.91
N TYR A 309 0.31 1.80 -8.81
CA TYR A 309 -0.19 2.11 -10.15
C TYR A 309 -1.59 2.73 -10.12
N THR A 310 -2.52 2.15 -9.38
CA THR A 310 -3.87 2.72 -9.23
C THR A 310 -3.87 4.03 -8.47
N TYR A 311 -2.95 4.21 -7.50
CA TYR A 311 -2.72 5.52 -6.89
C TYR A 311 -2.28 6.56 -7.94
N ALA A 312 -1.31 6.22 -8.79
CA ALA A 312 -0.83 7.13 -9.85
C ALA A 312 -1.92 7.44 -10.89
N ILE A 313 -2.78 6.46 -11.24
CA ILE A 313 -3.97 6.67 -12.07
C ILE A 313 -4.94 7.65 -11.41
N ALA A 314 -5.34 7.37 -10.16
CA ALA A 314 -6.27 8.21 -9.43
C ALA A 314 -5.74 9.64 -9.26
N ASP A 315 -4.45 9.77 -8.95
CA ASP A 315 -3.77 11.04 -8.84
C ASP A 315 -3.72 11.81 -10.17
N ALA A 316 -3.41 11.13 -11.28
CA ALA A 316 -3.45 11.74 -12.60
C ALA A 316 -4.87 12.20 -12.97
N LEU A 317 -5.92 11.44 -12.63
CA LEU A 317 -7.32 11.84 -12.82
C LEU A 317 -7.70 13.07 -11.98
N ILE A 318 -7.22 13.18 -10.72
CA ILE A 318 -7.40 14.38 -9.90
C ILE A 318 -6.78 15.60 -10.59
N GLN A 319 -5.55 15.46 -11.10
CA GLN A 319 -4.85 16.52 -11.82
C GLN A 319 -5.59 16.92 -13.11
N LEU A 320 -6.08 15.94 -13.88
CA LEU A 320 -6.87 16.22 -15.08
C LEU A 320 -8.17 16.97 -14.77
N ALA A 321 -8.87 16.60 -13.69
CA ALA A 321 -10.06 17.33 -13.27
C ALA A 321 -9.75 18.79 -12.92
N ALA A 322 -8.61 19.04 -12.27
CA ALA A 322 -8.19 20.37 -11.88
C ALA A 322 -7.69 21.25 -13.04
N GLU A 323 -6.91 20.67 -13.94
CA GLU A 323 -6.19 21.42 -14.98
C GLU A 323 -6.93 21.46 -16.32
N THR A 324 -7.70 20.43 -16.63
CA THR A 324 -8.33 20.24 -17.96
C THR A 324 -9.67 19.49 -17.82
N PRO A 325 -10.62 19.97 -17.00
CA PRO A 325 -11.86 19.27 -16.69
C PRO A 325 -12.67 18.90 -17.95
N GLU A 326 -12.65 19.75 -18.98
CA GLU A 326 -13.30 19.50 -20.27
C GLU A 326 -12.82 18.22 -20.94
N LEU A 327 -11.56 17.81 -20.72
CA LEU A 327 -11.05 16.54 -21.23
C LEU A 327 -11.78 15.35 -20.61
N LEU A 328 -12.08 15.41 -19.31
CA LEU A 328 -12.81 14.35 -18.62
C LEU A 328 -14.29 14.34 -19.01
N VAL A 329 -14.89 15.51 -19.25
CA VAL A 329 -16.32 15.61 -19.59
C VAL A 329 -16.59 15.25 -21.06
N GLU A 330 -15.79 15.75 -22.00
CA GLU A 330 -16.07 15.71 -23.44
C GLU A 330 -14.98 15.01 -24.27
N GLY A 331 -13.78 14.85 -23.71
CA GLY A 331 -12.64 14.25 -24.42
C GLY A 331 -12.80 12.76 -24.69
N THR A 332 -12.01 12.23 -25.63
CA THR A 332 -12.01 10.79 -25.92
C THR A 332 -11.28 10.00 -24.83
N THR A 333 -11.64 8.73 -24.64
CA THR A 333 -10.91 7.84 -23.70
C THR A 333 -9.42 7.79 -24.03
N ALA A 334 -9.05 7.79 -25.32
CA ALA A 334 -7.66 7.77 -25.76
C ALA A 334 -6.90 9.03 -25.33
N ASP A 335 -7.50 10.21 -25.49
CA ASP A 335 -6.88 11.47 -25.07
C ASP A 335 -6.72 11.53 -23.55
N ILE A 336 -7.72 11.04 -22.79
CA ILE A 336 -7.64 10.93 -21.33
C ILE A 336 -6.49 10.01 -20.94
N VAL A 337 -6.40 8.82 -21.51
CA VAL A 337 -5.31 7.86 -21.22
C VAL A 337 -3.95 8.45 -21.56
N SER A 338 -3.83 9.13 -22.71
CA SER A 338 -2.57 9.77 -23.12
C SER A 338 -2.12 10.85 -22.13
N ARG A 339 -3.05 11.70 -21.68
CA ARG A 339 -2.77 12.75 -20.68
C ARG A 339 -2.59 12.21 -19.26
N MET A 340 -3.23 11.10 -18.95
CA MET A 340 -3.07 10.39 -17.68
C MET A 340 -1.67 9.78 -17.59
N THR A 341 -1.25 9.04 -18.62
CA THR A 341 0.09 8.42 -18.67
C THR A 341 1.21 9.45 -18.67
N GLU A 342 1.03 10.61 -19.32
CA GLU A 342 1.95 11.75 -19.25
C GLU A 342 2.24 12.20 -17.81
N ARG A 343 1.25 12.13 -16.92
CA ARG A 343 1.35 12.51 -15.49
C ARG A 343 1.86 11.40 -14.60
N MET A 344 1.79 10.15 -15.04
CA MET A 344 2.26 8.98 -14.30
C MET A 344 3.78 8.80 -14.46
N THR A 345 4.56 9.80 -14.02
CA THR A 345 5.99 9.93 -14.32
C THR A 345 6.87 8.82 -13.78
N ASP A 346 6.42 8.04 -12.81
CA ASP A 346 7.13 6.87 -12.29
C ASP A 346 7.08 5.67 -13.24
N TYR A 347 6.08 5.66 -14.14
CA TYR A 347 5.76 4.54 -15.02
C TYR A 347 5.95 4.86 -16.51
N TYR A 348 5.89 6.14 -16.85
CA TYR A 348 5.98 6.64 -18.22
C TYR A 348 7.03 7.74 -18.33
N VAL A 349 7.74 7.77 -19.46
CA VAL A 349 8.72 8.83 -19.79
C VAL A 349 7.99 10.05 -20.37
N GLN A 350 6.96 9.78 -21.16
CA GLN A 350 6.03 10.73 -21.74
C GLN A 350 4.71 10.01 -22.02
N ALA A 351 3.68 10.73 -22.48
CA ALA A 351 2.39 10.16 -22.88
C ALA A 351 2.56 8.85 -23.67
N ASP A 352 1.92 7.79 -23.17
CA ASP A 352 1.87 6.44 -23.74
C ASP A 352 3.22 5.73 -23.94
N ILE A 353 4.35 6.34 -23.55
CA ILE A 353 5.67 5.73 -23.64
C ILE A 353 6.12 5.27 -22.25
N ALA A 354 5.98 3.97 -22.06
CA ALA A 354 6.36 3.28 -20.83
C ALA A 354 7.89 3.42 -20.57
N ARG A 355 8.27 3.58 -19.30
CA ARG A 355 9.68 3.47 -18.84
C ARG A 355 10.26 2.08 -19.05
N SER A 356 11.54 1.88 -18.75
CA SER A 356 12.10 0.53 -18.71
C SER A 356 11.61 -0.22 -17.45
N PRO A 357 11.50 -1.56 -17.51
CA PRO A 357 11.17 -2.37 -16.34
C PRO A 357 12.05 -2.10 -15.12
N GLU A 358 13.35 -1.87 -15.33
CA GLU A 358 14.32 -1.60 -14.26
C GLU A 358 13.98 -0.30 -13.53
N THR A 359 13.65 0.76 -14.27
CA THR A 359 13.28 2.06 -13.70
C THR A 359 11.97 1.97 -12.92
N VAL A 360 10.99 1.25 -13.46
CA VAL A 360 9.69 1.01 -12.80
C VAL A 360 9.88 0.21 -11.52
N ARG A 361 10.75 -0.81 -11.54
CA ARG A 361 11.09 -1.64 -10.38
C ARG A 361 11.72 -0.79 -9.29
N GLU A 362 12.68 0.07 -9.64
CA GLU A 362 13.30 1.02 -8.72
C GLU A 362 12.24 1.94 -8.08
N ALA A 363 11.37 2.55 -8.89
CA ALA A 363 10.30 3.42 -8.38
C ALA A 363 9.38 2.68 -7.39
N ASN A 364 8.96 1.46 -7.71
CA ASN A 364 8.10 0.66 -6.83
C ASN A 364 8.78 0.27 -5.51
N VAL A 365 10.09 -0.03 -5.53
CA VAL A 365 10.87 -0.29 -4.31
C VAL A 365 10.89 0.94 -3.41
N LEU A 366 11.10 2.12 -3.99
CA LEU A 366 11.05 3.38 -3.25
C LEU A 366 9.66 3.66 -2.69
N HIS A 367 8.59 3.42 -3.46
CA HIS A 367 7.21 3.57 -3.00
C HIS A 367 6.90 2.68 -1.80
N ARG A 368 7.26 1.40 -1.88
CA ARG A 368 7.12 0.46 -0.75
C ARG A 368 7.87 0.97 0.47
N TRP A 369 9.11 1.41 0.29
CA TRP A 369 9.91 1.93 1.40
C TRP A 369 9.28 3.14 2.08
N ASN A 370 8.84 4.09 1.27
CA ASN A 370 8.24 5.31 1.79
C ASN A 370 6.88 5.04 2.43
N SER A 371 6.08 4.12 1.91
CA SER A 371 4.84 3.69 2.58
C SER A 371 5.10 3.08 3.96
N GLY A 372 6.12 2.23 4.09
CA GLY A 372 6.50 1.65 5.38
C GLY A 372 6.97 2.71 6.38
N ARG A 373 7.80 3.64 5.90
CA ARG A 373 8.25 4.80 6.67
C ARG A 373 7.09 5.70 7.11
N ASP A 374 6.13 5.98 6.24
CA ASP A 374 4.95 6.79 6.54
C ASP A 374 4.09 6.15 7.63
N ALA A 375 3.94 4.82 7.61
CA ALA A 375 3.24 4.08 8.66
C ALA A 375 3.95 4.19 10.02
N LEU A 376 5.27 3.99 10.05
CA LEU A 376 6.07 4.18 11.28
C LEU A 376 5.97 5.62 11.81
N LEU A 377 5.97 6.61 10.91
CA LEU A 377 5.77 8.01 11.28
C LEU A 377 4.38 8.24 11.89
N ALA A 378 3.33 7.66 11.32
CA ALA A 378 1.98 7.76 11.87
C ALA A 378 1.89 7.14 13.28
N ILE A 379 2.46 5.95 13.46
CA ILE A 379 2.54 5.25 14.75
C ILE A 379 3.31 6.10 15.78
N SER A 380 4.49 6.64 15.41
CA SER A 380 5.30 7.47 16.30
C SER A 380 4.59 8.74 16.79
N ARG A 381 3.61 9.22 16.02
CA ARG A 381 2.80 10.41 16.35
C ARG A 381 1.50 10.05 17.08
N GLY A 382 1.25 8.78 17.37
CA GLY A 382 -0.01 8.32 17.96
C GLY A 382 -1.22 8.56 17.06
N THR A 383 -1.02 8.67 15.74
CA THR A 383 -2.11 8.85 14.77
C THR A 383 -2.50 7.47 14.24
N PRO A 384 -3.75 7.00 14.42
CA PRO A 384 -4.17 5.73 13.85
C PRO A 384 -4.08 5.82 12.32
N ALA A 385 -3.26 4.96 11.72
CA ALA A 385 -3.08 4.92 10.27
C ALA A 385 -4.37 4.43 9.56
N VAL A 386 -5.20 3.67 10.27
CA VAL A 386 -6.51 3.19 9.83
C VAL A 386 -7.54 3.52 10.91
N SER A 387 -8.47 4.44 10.63
CA SER A 387 -9.74 4.48 11.38
C SER A 387 -10.56 3.29 10.90
N VAL A 388 -10.69 2.26 11.74
CA VAL A 388 -11.69 1.22 11.57
C VAL A 388 -13.05 1.93 11.54
N ALA A 389 -13.80 1.72 10.46
CA ALA A 389 -15.20 2.09 10.36
C ALA A 389 -16.03 0.84 10.59
#